data_AF-A0A955N2E1-F1
#
_entry.id   AF-A0A955N2E1-F1
#
_cell.length_a   1.000
_cell.length_b   1.000
_cell.length_c   1.000
_cell.angle_alpha   90.00
_cell.angle_beta   90.00
_cell.angle_gamma   90.00
#
_symmetry.space_group_name_H-M   'P 1'
#
loop_
_entity.id
_entity.type
_entity.pdbx_description
1 polymer ?
#
loop_
_entity_poly.entity_id
_entity_poly.type
_entity_poly.pdbx_seq_one_letter_code
_entity_poly.pdbx_strand_id
1 'polypeptide(L)'
;MMEYKGKQNDRECGPSNNPADQPKPPGEEECDEIPSTTPPTLKEPKRSPPDPDCKCPQGPKSTTDCLEELIAKQSATLVAGDKAKALKSDLEKFLEKARAAGQDYTRGKFDQLVKQWEEQDTAIAGLIRKLICAVPCWHCIIECYVCPLIENLRIAEKSLYGDGTLYTDVHNLHDLLYWHTRDKETKERRFGRIQKVLTAWEKPAQTIEAILNENKALIEAAGKALASDAGKVIYDVFLRLVPKHLAIAPPTGSAWKTKISKEYTTFCACDKGKPDDCCGPDVGEWSLRQRLTGPQPYLVDPNDYLTIICCLVKQRYGPAQEALAKAEADWTSIDTRIKRYNDQIENALKSLEKDAKGVIPTVIDCGNYVPDEAESRSSQRQ
;
A
#
# COMPACT_ATOMS: atom_id res chain seq x y z
N MET A 1 -31.94 -28.10 0.04
CA MET A 1 -32.25 -27.92 1.47
C MET A 1 -31.68 -29.12 2.23
N MET A 2 -30.52 -28.97 2.84
CA MET A 2 -30.05 -29.91 3.86
C MET A 2 -30.26 -29.22 5.20
N GLU A 3 -31.22 -29.70 5.99
CA GLU A 3 -31.38 -29.29 7.37
C GLU A 3 -30.20 -29.82 8.19
N TYR A 4 -29.22 -28.96 8.47
CA TYR A 4 -28.26 -29.22 9.54
C TYR A 4 -28.97 -28.97 10.88
N LYS A 5 -29.65 -29.99 11.40
CA LYS A 5 -30.13 -30.01 12.79
C LYS A 5 -28.98 -30.32 13.73
N GLY A 6 -28.08 -29.35 13.91
CA GLY A 6 -27.19 -29.32 15.06
C GLY A 6 -27.99 -28.94 16.30
N LYS A 7 -28.35 -29.93 17.13
CA LYS A 7 -28.81 -29.66 18.50
C LYS A 7 -27.63 -29.10 19.28
N GLN A 8 -27.51 -27.78 19.39
CA GLN A 8 -26.67 -27.17 20.41
C GLN A 8 -27.33 -27.47 21.77
N ASN A 9 -26.72 -28.36 22.54
CA ASN A 9 -27.10 -28.58 23.93
C ASN A 9 -26.64 -27.37 24.75
N ASP A 10 -27.39 -27.01 25.80
CA ASP A 10 -27.08 -25.96 26.80
C ASP A 10 -25.69 -26.10 27.49
N ARG A 11 -24.90 -27.13 27.16
CA ARG A 11 -23.54 -27.39 27.63
C ARG A 11 -22.42 -26.77 26.77
N GLU A 12 -22.71 -26.22 25.58
CA GLU A 12 -21.65 -25.73 24.67
C GLU A 12 -21.20 -24.28 24.91
N CYS A 13 -21.76 -23.57 25.89
CA CYS A 13 -21.36 -22.18 26.22
C CYS A 13 -20.17 -22.10 27.20
N GLY A 14 -19.36 -23.17 27.28
CA GLY A 14 -18.17 -23.23 28.12
C GLY A 14 -16.96 -22.52 27.49
N PRO A 15 -15.93 -22.17 28.28
CA PRO A 15 -14.69 -21.60 27.74
C PRO A 15 -14.02 -22.57 26.74
N SER A 16 -13.74 -22.09 25.53
CA SER A 16 -12.89 -22.82 24.57
C SER A 16 -11.41 -22.59 24.89
N ASN A 17 -10.60 -23.64 24.74
CA ASN A 17 -9.16 -23.64 25.05
C ASN A 17 -8.29 -23.01 23.94
N ASN A 18 -8.88 -22.48 22.87
CA ASN A 18 -8.17 -21.87 21.75
C ASN A 18 -8.35 -20.34 21.78
N PRO A 19 -7.41 -19.56 22.35
CA PRO A 19 -7.52 -18.11 22.41
C PRO A 19 -7.40 -17.48 21.02
N ALA A 20 -8.02 -16.32 20.84
CA ALA A 20 -7.90 -15.52 19.64
C ALA A 20 -6.46 -15.04 19.43
N ASP A 21 -6.12 -14.74 18.17
CA ASP A 21 -4.78 -14.31 17.80
C ASP A 21 -4.48 -12.93 18.42
N GLN A 22 -3.30 -12.80 19.02
CA GLN A 22 -2.76 -11.55 19.57
C GLN A 22 -1.66 -11.01 18.64
N PRO A 23 -1.23 -9.74 18.79
CA PRO A 23 -0.15 -9.17 18.00
C PRO A 23 1.14 -9.99 18.07
N LYS A 24 1.99 -9.88 17.04
CA LYS A 24 3.30 -10.54 17.01
C LYS A 24 4.28 -9.83 17.97
N PRO A 25 5.17 -10.55 18.67
CA PRO A 25 6.25 -9.91 19.41
C PRO A 25 7.18 -9.11 18.49
N PRO A 26 7.86 -8.09 19.03
CA PRO A 26 8.78 -7.29 18.25
C PRO A 26 10.07 -8.05 17.88
N GLY A 27 10.50 -7.97 16.62
CA GLY A 27 11.90 -8.12 16.22
C GLY A 27 12.49 -9.54 16.23
N GLU A 28 11.69 -10.59 16.11
CA GLU A 28 12.21 -11.97 16.05
C GLU A 28 12.58 -12.45 14.64
N GLU A 29 12.11 -11.78 13.59
CA GLU A 29 12.31 -12.19 12.18
C GLU A 29 12.99 -11.11 11.33
N GLU A 30 13.83 -11.56 10.40
CA GLU A 30 14.36 -10.69 9.37
C GLU A 30 13.22 -10.24 8.46
N CYS A 31 13.11 -8.93 8.26
CA CYS A 31 12.08 -8.35 7.42
C CYS A 31 12.36 -8.66 5.95
N ASP A 32 11.39 -9.25 5.25
CA ASP A 32 11.45 -9.40 3.79
C ASP A 32 11.72 -8.05 3.11
N GLU A 33 12.48 -8.08 2.01
CA GLU A 33 12.71 -6.88 1.21
C GLU A 33 11.39 -6.35 0.64
N ILE A 34 11.26 -5.02 0.61
CA ILE A 34 10.12 -4.38 -0.01
C ILE A 34 10.10 -4.75 -1.51
N PRO A 35 8.98 -5.30 -2.05
CA PRO A 35 8.91 -5.70 -3.45
C PRO A 35 9.30 -4.54 -4.37
N SER A 36 10.31 -4.80 -5.20
CA SER A 36 10.78 -3.90 -6.25
C SER A 36 10.04 -4.17 -7.57
N THR A 37 10.02 -3.15 -8.42
CA THR A 37 9.40 -3.23 -9.75
C THR A 37 10.36 -2.70 -10.79
N THR A 38 10.30 -3.28 -11.99
CA THR A 38 11.14 -2.89 -13.13
C THR A 38 10.22 -2.45 -14.28
N PRO A 39 10.42 -1.25 -14.84
CA PRO A 39 9.63 -0.79 -15.97
C PRO A 39 9.89 -1.64 -17.23
N PRO A 40 8.88 -1.84 -18.08
CA PRO A 40 9.05 -2.51 -19.36
C PRO A 40 9.86 -1.65 -20.33
N THR A 41 10.60 -2.30 -21.23
CA THR A 41 11.43 -1.61 -22.22
C THR A 41 10.57 -1.08 -23.37
N LEU A 42 10.56 0.24 -23.57
CA LEU A 42 9.95 0.85 -24.75
C LEU A 42 10.84 0.66 -25.98
N LYS A 43 10.31 0.03 -27.03
CA LYS A 43 11.00 -0.10 -28.33
C LYS A 43 10.95 1.22 -29.09
N GLU A 44 12.09 1.70 -29.57
CA GLU A 44 12.13 2.91 -30.37
C GLU A 44 11.48 2.70 -31.76
N PRO A 45 10.76 3.71 -32.28
CA PRO A 45 10.26 3.68 -33.65
C PRO A 45 11.43 3.54 -34.63
N LYS A 46 11.35 2.56 -35.55
CA LYS A 46 12.32 2.44 -36.62
C LYS A 46 12.18 3.64 -37.56
N ARG A 47 13.28 4.36 -37.79
CA ARG A 47 13.32 5.35 -38.87
C ARG A 47 13.19 4.63 -40.20
N SER A 48 12.35 5.14 -41.09
CA SER A 48 12.33 4.68 -42.48
C SER A 48 13.70 4.97 -43.10
N PRO A 49 14.37 3.99 -43.71
CA PRO A 49 15.57 4.28 -44.47
C PRO A 49 15.20 5.26 -45.60
N PRO A 50 16.16 6.10 -46.04
CA PRO A 50 15.99 6.84 -47.29
C PRO A 50 15.64 5.84 -48.39
N ASP A 51 14.81 6.26 -49.35
CA ASP A 51 14.55 5.46 -50.55
C ASP A 51 15.90 5.10 -51.19
N PRO A 52 16.24 3.80 -51.35
CA PRO A 52 17.53 3.37 -51.90
C PRO A 52 17.77 3.92 -53.31
N ASP A 53 16.71 4.21 -54.07
CA ASP A 53 16.81 4.79 -55.41
C ASP A 53 17.12 6.30 -55.37
N CYS A 54 17.03 6.93 -54.19
CA CYS A 54 17.33 8.35 -53.98
C CYS A 54 18.68 8.53 -53.27
N LYS A 55 19.70 9.00 -54.00
CA LYS A 55 21.01 9.41 -53.45
C LYS A 55 20.93 10.76 -52.70
N CYS A 56 20.05 10.84 -51.70
CA CYS A 56 19.86 12.05 -50.91
C CYS A 56 21.15 12.41 -50.13
N PRO A 57 21.59 13.69 -50.14
CA PRO A 57 22.68 14.11 -49.29
C PRO A 57 22.34 13.86 -47.81
N GLN A 58 23.32 13.45 -47.01
CA GLN A 58 23.11 13.29 -45.57
C GLN A 58 22.75 14.64 -44.97
N GLY A 59 21.51 14.76 -44.48
CA GLY A 59 21.08 15.91 -43.70
C GLY A 59 21.97 16.09 -42.46
N PRO A 60 21.97 17.28 -41.84
CA PRO A 60 22.68 17.49 -40.59
C PRO A 60 22.26 16.41 -39.59
N LYS A 61 23.26 15.77 -38.95
CA LYS A 61 22.99 14.79 -37.88
C LYS A 61 22.12 15.48 -36.84
N SER A 62 21.03 14.83 -36.44
CA SER A 62 20.14 15.33 -35.38
C SER A 62 21.00 15.77 -34.20
N THR A 63 20.77 17.00 -33.72
CA THR A 63 21.43 17.56 -32.56
C THR A 63 21.43 16.52 -31.44
N THR A 64 22.61 16.18 -30.96
CA THR A 64 22.79 15.20 -29.91
C THR A 64 22.11 15.70 -28.64
N ASP A 65 21.12 14.97 -28.13
CA ASP A 65 20.38 15.28 -26.89
C ASP A 65 21.27 15.24 -25.62
N CYS A 66 22.59 15.14 -25.76
CA CYS A 66 23.56 14.95 -24.70
C CYS A 66 23.50 16.02 -23.59
N LEU A 67 23.32 17.30 -23.94
CA LEU A 67 23.17 18.37 -22.95
C LEU A 67 21.84 18.28 -22.20
N GLU A 68 20.77 17.91 -22.88
CA GLU A 68 19.45 17.75 -22.28
C GLU A 68 19.40 16.53 -21.35
N GLU A 69 20.03 15.42 -21.75
CA GLU A 69 20.23 14.24 -20.90
C GLU A 69 21.01 14.59 -19.62
N LEU A 70 22.06 15.41 -19.75
CA LEU A 70 22.85 15.85 -18.61
C LEU A 70 22.06 16.80 -17.69
N ILE A 71 21.26 17.72 -18.24
CA ILE A 71 20.35 18.59 -17.47
C ILE A 71 19.29 17.75 -16.76
N ALA A 72 18.69 16.77 -17.43
CA ALA A 72 17.71 15.87 -16.83
C ALA A 72 18.34 15.05 -15.70
N LYS A 73 19.55 14.53 -15.90
CA LYS A 73 20.31 13.80 -14.87
C LYS A 73 20.64 14.68 -13.66
N GLN A 74 21.05 15.94 -13.88
CA GLN A 74 21.34 16.87 -12.80
C GLN A 74 20.08 17.29 -12.06
N SER A 75 18.98 17.50 -12.77
CA SER A 75 17.66 17.82 -12.17
C SER A 75 17.17 16.67 -11.30
N ALA A 76 17.28 15.42 -11.76
CA ALA A 76 16.97 14.23 -10.97
C ALA A 76 17.82 14.15 -9.69
N THR A 77 19.11 14.52 -9.77
CA THR A 77 20.02 14.56 -8.62
C THR A 77 19.59 15.62 -7.60
N LEU A 78 19.21 16.82 -8.05
CA LEU A 78 18.72 17.89 -7.16
C LEU A 78 17.42 17.49 -6.46
N VAL A 79 16.46 16.92 -7.20
CA VAL A 79 15.20 16.42 -6.65
C VAL A 79 15.44 15.33 -5.61
N ALA A 80 16.36 14.39 -5.88
CA ALA A 80 16.75 13.36 -4.91
C ALA A 80 17.35 13.99 -3.65
N GLY A 81 18.18 15.01 -3.79
CA GLY A 81 18.75 15.76 -2.67
C GLY A 81 17.70 16.46 -1.80
N ASP A 82 16.70 17.10 -2.41
CA ASP A 82 15.64 17.76 -1.65
C ASP A 82 14.71 16.77 -0.94
N LYS A 83 14.42 15.62 -1.56
CA LYS A 83 13.70 14.52 -0.89
C LYS A 83 14.49 13.93 0.28
N ALA A 84 15.81 13.79 0.16
CA ALA A 84 16.67 13.34 1.25
C ALA A 84 16.68 14.32 2.44
N LYS A 85 16.68 15.64 2.17
CA LYS A 85 16.53 16.67 3.23
C LYS A 85 15.17 16.58 3.93
N ALA A 86 14.09 16.39 3.16
CA ALA A 86 12.76 16.22 3.72
C ALA A 86 12.68 14.96 4.61
N LEU A 87 13.16 13.81 4.13
CA LEU A 87 13.26 12.57 4.90
C LEU A 87 14.05 12.79 6.20
N LYS A 88 15.22 13.44 6.14
CA LYS A 88 15.99 13.76 7.36
C LYS A 88 15.15 14.57 8.36
N SER A 89 14.47 15.62 7.90
CA SER A 89 13.63 16.46 8.77
C SER A 89 12.47 15.66 9.39
N ASP A 90 11.85 14.77 8.61
CA ASP A 90 10.78 13.91 9.09
C ASP A 90 11.29 12.90 10.13
N LEU A 91 12.47 12.31 9.91
CA LEU A 91 13.12 11.43 10.89
C LEU A 91 13.50 12.15 12.19
N GLU A 92 13.97 13.41 12.10
CA GLU A 92 14.29 14.22 13.29
C GLU A 92 13.03 14.51 14.11
N LYS A 93 11.94 14.91 13.47
CA LYS A 93 10.63 15.11 14.13
C LYS A 93 10.11 13.81 14.73
N PHE A 94 10.25 12.70 14.01
CA PHE A 94 9.79 11.40 14.48
C PHE A 94 10.60 10.93 15.69
N LEU A 95 11.93 11.14 15.68
CA LEU A 95 12.81 10.83 16.81
C LEU A 95 12.44 11.65 18.07
N GLU A 96 12.13 12.94 17.90
CA GLU A 96 11.67 13.79 19.01
C GLU A 96 10.38 13.23 19.63
N LYS A 97 9.38 12.91 18.79
CA LYS A 97 8.12 12.32 19.25
C LYS A 97 8.33 10.95 19.90
N ALA A 98 9.14 10.08 19.31
CA ALA A 98 9.44 8.76 19.86
C ALA A 98 10.15 8.86 21.22
N ARG A 99 11.06 9.83 21.41
CA ARG A 99 11.68 10.05 22.73
C ARG A 99 10.66 10.51 23.77
N ALA A 100 9.79 11.45 23.42
CA ALA A 100 8.72 11.89 24.31
C ALA A 100 7.76 10.73 24.66
N ALA A 101 7.36 9.94 23.67
CA ALA A 101 6.54 8.76 23.86
C ALA A 101 7.18 7.71 24.76
N GLY A 102 8.48 7.46 24.60
CA GLY A 102 9.24 6.55 25.45
C GLY A 102 9.37 7.03 26.90
N GLN A 103 9.38 8.35 27.13
CA GLN A 103 9.35 8.93 28.47
C GLN A 103 7.96 8.80 29.12
N ASP A 104 6.89 8.98 28.35
CA ASP A 104 5.52 8.86 28.83
C ASP A 104 5.10 7.40 29.08
N TYR A 105 5.59 6.47 28.25
CA TYR A 105 5.25 5.04 28.29
C TYR A 105 6.15 4.28 29.27
N THR A 106 6.07 4.63 30.55
CA THR A 106 6.85 4.00 31.63
C THR A 106 6.36 2.59 32.00
N ARG A 107 7.16 1.83 32.76
CA ARG A 107 6.75 0.54 33.33
C ARG A 107 5.44 0.64 34.14
N GLY A 108 5.31 1.65 35.00
CA GLY A 108 4.10 1.85 35.79
C GLY A 108 2.86 2.13 34.92
N LYS A 109 3.03 2.90 33.82
CA LYS A 109 1.95 3.14 32.86
C LYS A 109 1.58 1.87 32.10
N PHE A 110 2.57 1.09 31.66
CA PHE A 110 2.37 -0.22 31.04
C PHE A 110 1.57 -1.16 31.96
N ASP A 111 2.02 -1.35 33.20
CA ASP A 111 1.36 -2.24 34.17
C ASP A 111 -0.10 -1.83 34.42
N GLN A 112 -0.36 -0.52 34.51
CA GLN A 112 -1.72 0.01 34.64
C GLN A 112 -2.59 -0.34 33.43
N LEU A 113 -2.09 -0.13 32.21
CA LEU A 113 -2.84 -0.39 30.98
C LEU A 113 -3.08 -1.89 30.77
N VAL A 114 -2.09 -2.73 31.08
CA VAL A 114 -2.23 -4.19 31.04
C VAL A 114 -3.34 -4.64 32.00
N LYS A 115 -3.34 -4.15 33.25
CA LYS A 115 -4.38 -4.50 34.21
C LYS A 115 -5.78 -4.12 33.71
N GLN A 116 -5.93 -2.91 33.15
CA GLN A 116 -7.20 -2.47 32.56
C GLN A 116 -7.61 -3.35 31.38
N TRP A 117 -6.64 -3.72 30.54
CA TRP A 117 -6.88 -4.62 29.42
C TRP A 117 -7.34 -5.99 29.90
N GLU A 118 -6.74 -6.60 30.92
CA GLU A 118 -7.16 -7.91 31.47
C GLU A 118 -8.56 -7.88 32.09
N GLU A 119 -8.91 -6.79 32.79
CA GLU A 119 -10.25 -6.58 33.34
C GLU A 119 -11.29 -6.50 32.22
N GLN A 120 -10.99 -5.74 31.15
CA GLN A 120 -11.86 -5.62 29.99
C GLN A 120 -11.93 -6.92 29.18
N ASP A 121 -10.82 -7.64 29.02
CA ASP A 121 -10.77 -8.92 28.32
C ASP A 121 -11.71 -9.94 28.97
N THR A 122 -11.71 -9.98 30.31
CA THR A 122 -12.64 -10.79 31.10
C THR A 122 -14.09 -10.36 30.90
N ALA A 123 -14.36 -9.05 30.91
CA ALA A 123 -15.70 -8.51 30.70
C ALA A 123 -16.23 -8.78 29.28
N ILE A 124 -15.37 -8.66 28.26
CA ILE A 124 -15.69 -8.94 26.86
C ILE A 124 -15.99 -10.43 26.69
N ALA A 125 -15.15 -11.32 27.22
CA ALA A 125 -15.41 -12.76 27.16
C ALA A 125 -16.75 -13.12 27.84
N GLY A 126 -17.06 -12.50 28.99
CA GLY A 126 -18.36 -12.66 29.65
C GLY A 126 -19.54 -12.12 28.84
N LEU A 127 -19.37 -10.97 28.19
CA LEU A 127 -20.37 -10.37 27.30
C LEU A 127 -20.64 -11.24 26.08
N ILE A 128 -19.60 -11.77 25.42
CA ILE A 128 -19.73 -12.69 24.29
C ILE A 128 -20.56 -13.91 24.69
N ARG A 129 -20.26 -14.55 25.83
CA ARG A 129 -21.04 -15.71 26.31
C ARG A 129 -22.53 -15.38 26.47
N LYS A 130 -22.84 -14.24 27.09
CA LYS A 130 -24.25 -13.80 27.23
C LYS A 130 -24.90 -13.57 25.87
N LEU A 131 -24.17 -12.96 24.94
CA LEU A 131 -24.64 -12.66 23.60
C LEU A 131 -24.92 -13.91 22.76
N ILE A 132 -24.00 -14.87 22.74
CA ILE A 132 -24.20 -16.10 21.97
C ILE A 132 -25.31 -16.98 22.56
N CYS A 133 -25.54 -16.93 23.88
CA CYS A 133 -26.71 -17.57 24.49
C CYS A 133 -28.02 -16.88 24.09
N ALA A 134 -28.02 -15.54 24.04
CA ALA A 134 -29.19 -14.77 23.64
C ALA A 134 -29.49 -14.89 22.13
N VAL A 135 -28.44 -15.03 21.31
CA VAL A 135 -28.53 -15.18 19.86
C VAL A 135 -27.66 -16.34 19.38
N PRO A 136 -28.13 -17.60 19.47
CA PRO A 136 -27.34 -18.77 19.07
C PRO A 136 -26.90 -18.74 17.60
N CYS A 137 -27.69 -18.10 16.74
CA CYS A 137 -27.38 -17.93 15.31
C CYS A 137 -26.45 -16.74 15.00
N TRP A 138 -25.74 -16.17 15.97
CA TRP A 138 -24.86 -14.99 15.80
C TRP A 138 -23.88 -15.16 14.62
N HIS A 139 -23.29 -16.34 14.47
CA HIS A 139 -22.31 -16.62 13.42
C HIS A 139 -22.97 -16.56 12.04
N CYS A 140 -24.16 -17.16 11.89
CA CYS A 140 -24.95 -17.09 10.66
C CYS A 140 -25.37 -15.65 10.34
N ILE A 141 -25.66 -14.82 11.35
CA ILE A 141 -26.00 -13.41 11.12
C ILE A 141 -24.80 -12.67 10.52
N ILE A 142 -23.60 -12.87 11.05
CA ILE A 142 -22.38 -12.27 10.49
C ILE A 142 -22.11 -12.78 9.08
N GLU A 143 -22.11 -14.09 8.88
CA GLU A 143 -21.82 -14.72 7.58
C GLU A 143 -22.86 -14.36 6.50
N CYS A 144 -24.13 -14.24 6.84
CA CYS A 144 -25.19 -13.97 5.86
C CYS A 144 -25.45 -12.48 5.61
N TYR A 145 -25.19 -11.59 6.57
CA TYR A 145 -25.53 -10.16 6.44
C TYR A 145 -24.33 -9.23 6.41
N VAL A 146 -23.24 -9.56 7.11
CA VAL A 146 -22.07 -8.68 7.21
C VAL A 146 -20.99 -9.07 6.20
N CYS A 147 -20.66 -10.36 6.11
CA CYS A 147 -19.61 -10.84 5.21
C CYS A 147 -19.87 -10.53 3.72
N PRO A 148 -21.12 -10.58 3.19
CA PRO A 148 -21.39 -10.17 1.81
C PRO A 148 -21.14 -8.68 1.56
N LEU A 149 -21.38 -7.81 2.56
CA LEU A 149 -21.07 -6.37 2.44
C LEU A 149 -19.56 -6.15 2.35
N ILE A 150 -18.80 -6.88 3.18
CA ILE A 150 -17.34 -6.86 3.14
C ILE A 150 -16.82 -7.38 1.80
N GLU A 151 -17.39 -8.47 1.28
CA GLU A 151 -16.99 -9.01 -0.02
C GLU A 151 -17.30 -8.05 -1.17
N ASN A 152 -18.45 -7.38 -1.16
CA ASN A 152 -18.79 -6.38 -2.17
C ASN A 152 -17.78 -5.23 -2.19
N LEU A 153 -17.33 -4.76 -1.03
CA LEU A 153 -16.26 -3.77 -0.94
C LEU A 153 -14.93 -4.32 -1.49
N ARG A 154 -14.59 -5.57 -1.19
CA ARG A 154 -13.39 -6.23 -1.72
C ARG A 154 -13.44 -6.37 -3.24
N ILE A 155 -14.59 -6.73 -3.81
CA ILE A 155 -14.81 -6.80 -5.25
C ILE A 155 -14.62 -5.42 -5.87
N ALA A 156 -15.21 -4.37 -5.29
CA ALA A 156 -15.03 -2.99 -5.76
C ALA A 156 -13.55 -2.56 -5.74
N GLU A 157 -12.81 -2.87 -4.67
CA GLU A 157 -11.37 -2.59 -4.59
C GLU A 157 -10.58 -3.34 -5.68
N LYS A 158 -10.89 -4.62 -5.90
CA LYS A 158 -10.26 -5.40 -6.99
C LYS A 158 -10.62 -4.85 -8.36
N SER A 159 -11.83 -4.35 -8.57
CA SER A 159 -12.21 -3.70 -9.84
C SER A 159 -11.44 -2.42 -10.10
N LEU A 160 -11.10 -1.65 -9.07
CA LEU A 160 -10.32 -0.42 -9.20
C LEU A 160 -8.82 -0.66 -9.33
N TYR A 161 -8.27 -1.58 -8.52
CA TYR A 161 -6.83 -1.71 -8.35
C TYR A 161 -6.26 -3.01 -8.91
N GLY A 162 -7.11 -3.95 -9.31
CA GLY A 162 -6.71 -5.28 -9.74
C GLY A 162 -6.05 -6.08 -8.62
N ASP A 163 -5.17 -6.98 -9.03
CA ASP A 163 -4.25 -7.75 -8.18
C ASP A 163 -2.93 -7.00 -7.91
N GLY A 164 -2.79 -5.78 -8.43
CA GLY A 164 -1.57 -4.98 -8.38
C GLY A 164 -0.53 -5.34 -9.45
N THR A 165 -0.81 -6.30 -10.33
CA THR A 165 0.11 -6.69 -11.41
C THR A 165 0.24 -5.55 -12.41
N LEU A 166 1.49 -5.15 -12.67
CA LEU A 166 1.85 -4.15 -13.66
C LEU A 166 2.05 -4.83 -15.02
N TYR A 167 1.71 -4.12 -16.10
CA TYR A 167 1.85 -4.66 -17.47
C TYR A 167 3.33 -4.90 -17.81
N THR A 168 3.59 -5.95 -18.60
CA THR A 168 4.94 -6.38 -19.01
C THR A 168 5.42 -5.72 -20.30
N ASP A 169 4.49 -5.13 -21.07
CA ASP A 169 4.75 -4.59 -22.39
C ASP A 169 4.12 -3.20 -22.52
N VAL A 170 4.79 -2.32 -23.25
CA VAL A 170 4.35 -0.95 -23.58
C VAL A 170 4.65 -0.67 -25.05
N HIS A 171 3.75 0.04 -25.74
CA HIS A 171 3.89 0.29 -27.18
C HIS A 171 4.27 1.73 -27.50
N ASN A 172 4.09 2.65 -26.56
CA ASN A 172 4.38 4.06 -26.73
C ASN A 172 4.71 4.74 -25.38
N LEU A 173 5.07 6.03 -25.41
CA LEU A 173 5.38 6.78 -24.20
C LEU A 173 4.19 6.96 -23.25
N HIS A 174 2.96 7.03 -23.76
CA HIS A 174 1.76 7.15 -22.92
C HIS A 174 1.47 5.86 -22.16
N ASP A 175 1.63 4.69 -22.79
CA ASP A 175 1.52 3.39 -22.12
C ASP A 175 2.56 3.28 -21.00
N LEU A 176 3.80 3.73 -21.27
CA LEU A 176 4.87 3.77 -20.28
C LEU A 176 4.58 4.75 -19.14
N LEU A 177 4.02 5.93 -19.42
CA LEU A 177 3.57 6.88 -18.39
C LEU A 177 2.47 6.27 -17.51
N TYR A 178 1.52 5.57 -18.12
CA TYR A 178 0.45 4.88 -17.40
C TYR A 178 0.99 3.78 -16.49
N TRP A 179 1.99 3.02 -16.96
CA TRP A 179 2.72 2.05 -16.13
C TRP A 179 3.35 2.72 -14.91
N HIS A 180 4.10 3.82 -15.10
CA HIS A 180 4.73 4.55 -13.99
C HIS A 180 3.70 5.17 -13.03
N THR A 181 2.52 5.54 -13.54
CA THR A 181 1.42 6.06 -12.70
C THR A 181 0.93 4.97 -11.75
N ARG A 182 0.63 3.77 -12.25
CA ARG A 182 0.19 2.63 -11.41
C ARG A 182 1.26 2.18 -10.42
N ASP A 183 2.52 2.20 -10.84
CA ASP A 183 3.67 1.88 -9.99
C ASP A 183 3.82 2.88 -8.82
N LYS A 184 3.77 4.18 -9.13
CA LYS A 184 3.78 5.25 -8.14
C LYS A 184 2.62 5.10 -7.15
N GLU A 185 1.39 4.96 -7.61
CA GLU A 185 0.20 4.82 -6.76
C GLU A 185 0.29 3.61 -5.82
N THR A 186 0.88 2.50 -6.29
CA THR A 186 1.07 1.31 -5.47
C THR A 186 2.09 1.55 -4.35
N LYS A 187 3.19 2.22 -4.66
CA LYS A 187 4.21 2.63 -3.67
C LYS A 187 3.68 3.68 -2.70
N GLU A 188 2.87 4.62 -3.18
CA GLU A 188 2.24 5.66 -2.36
C GLU A 188 1.28 5.05 -1.34
N ARG A 189 0.44 4.09 -1.77
CA ARG A 189 -0.44 3.36 -0.85
C ARG A 189 0.34 2.56 0.19
N ARG A 190 1.46 1.93 -0.19
CA ARG A 190 2.34 1.21 0.75
C ARG A 190 2.94 2.17 1.77
N PHE A 191 3.56 3.26 1.31
CA PHE A 191 4.15 4.28 2.17
C PHE A 191 3.11 4.87 3.12
N GLY A 192 1.92 5.23 2.61
CA GLY A 192 0.82 5.76 3.42
C GLY A 192 0.33 4.80 4.51
N ARG A 193 0.35 3.48 4.29
CA ARG A 193 0.04 2.50 5.35
C ARG A 193 1.11 2.47 6.44
N ILE A 194 2.38 2.40 6.04
CA ILE A 194 3.51 2.43 6.99
C ILE A 194 3.49 3.72 7.82
N GLN A 195 3.26 4.86 7.16
CA GLN A 195 3.16 6.15 7.84
C GLN A 195 2.03 6.18 8.88
N LYS A 196 0.84 5.66 8.53
CA LYS A 196 -0.29 5.58 9.48
C LYS A 196 0.04 4.72 10.70
N VAL A 197 0.77 3.62 10.52
CA VAL A 197 1.26 2.79 11.64
C VAL A 197 2.22 3.60 12.52
N LEU A 198 3.24 4.23 11.93
CA LEU A 198 4.17 5.06 12.70
C LEU A 198 3.45 6.18 13.47
N THR A 199 2.48 6.85 12.85
CA THR A 199 1.67 7.88 13.52
C THR A 199 0.90 7.32 14.71
N ALA A 200 0.31 6.13 14.61
CA ALA A 200 -0.38 5.50 15.74
C ALA A 200 0.58 5.20 16.91
N TRP A 201 1.85 4.93 16.60
CA TRP A 201 2.93 4.65 17.54
C TRP A 201 3.66 5.89 18.07
N GLU A 202 3.27 7.11 17.66
CA GLU A 202 3.84 8.36 18.20
C GLU A 202 3.43 8.62 19.65
N LYS A 203 2.31 8.04 20.11
CA LYS A 203 1.76 8.26 21.46
C LYS A 203 1.10 6.98 22.02
N PRO A 204 1.85 5.86 22.15
CA PRO A 204 1.26 4.54 22.40
C PRO A 204 0.44 4.51 23.68
N ALA A 205 0.94 5.08 24.78
CA ALA A 205 0.24 5.13 26.06
C ALA A 205 -1.14 5.80 25.96
N GLN A 206 -1.18 6.98 25.33
CA GLN A 206 -2.40 7.79 25.21
C GLN A 206 -3.40 7.14 24.27
N THR A 207 -2.93 6.59 23.15
CA THR A 207 -3.76 5.87 22.18
C THR A 207 -4.38 4.62 22.80
N ILE A 208 -3.59 3.79 23.50
CA ILE A 208 -4.10 2.57 24.16
C ILE A 208 -5.11 2.93 25.25
N GLU A 209 -4.83 3.95 26.07
CA GLU A 209 -5.76 4.40 27.11
C GLU A 209 -7.10 4.89 26.54
N ALA A 210 -7.07 5.66 25.45
CA ALA A 210 -8.27 6.10 24.76
C ALA A 210 -9.10 4.89 24.26
N ILE A 211 -8.42 3.89 23.69
CA ILE A 211 -9.07 2.66 23.21
C ILE A 211 -9.70 1.88 24.35
N LEU A 212 -9.01 1.70 25.47
CA LEU A 212 -9.55 1.05 26.65
C LEU A 212 -10.78 1.79 27.18
N ASN A 213 -10.77 3.13 27.20
CA ASN A 213 -11.93 3.92 27.60
C ASN A 213 -13.13 3.73 26.66
N GLU A 214 -12.88 3.73 25.34
CA GLU A 214 -13.92 3.45 24.35
C GLU A 214 -14.46 2.02 24.44
N ASN A 215 -13.59 1.03 24.64
CA ASN A 215 -13.97 -0.37 24.83
C ASN A 215 -14.86 -0.52 26.08
N LYS A 216 -14.51 0.13 27.19
CA LYS A 216 -15.35 0.15 28.39
C LYS A 216 -16.75 0.69 28.10
N ALA A 217 -16.85 1.82 27.39
CA ALA A 217 -18.14 2.40 27.02
C ALA A 217 -18.96 1.45 26.11
N LEU A 218 -18.30 0.78 25.15
CA LEU A 218 -18.95 -0.20 24.28
C LEU A 218 -19.44 -1.44 25.06
N ILE A 219 -18.66 -1.94 26.01
CA ILE A 219 -19.06 -3.07 26.88
C ILE A 219 -20.33 -2.71 27.65
N GLU A 220 -20.36 -1.53 28.28
CA GLU A 220 -21.52 -1.07 29.04
C GLU A 220 -22.76 -0.87 28.16
N ALA A 221 -22.59 -0.26 26.97
CA ALA A 221 -23.68 -0.05 26.02
C ALA A 221 -24.25 -1.37 25.49
N ALA A 222 -23.38 -2.29 25.07
CA ALA A 222 -23.76 -3.63 24.60
C ALA A 222 -24.47 -4.44 25.67
N GLY A 223 -23.99 -4.38 26.93
CA GLY A 223 -24.62 -5.05 28.06
C GLY A 223 -26.05 -4.59 28.32
N LYS A 224 -26.33 -3.28 28.16
CA LYS A 224 -27.69 -2.72 28.30
C LYS A 224 -28.59 -3.08 27.11
N ALA A 225 -28.05 -3.09 25.90
CA ALA A 225 -28.81 -3.34 24.68
C ALA A 225 -29.11 -4.83 24.43
N LEU A 226 -28.46 -5.74 25.15
CA LEU A 226 -28.57 -7.18 24.91
C LEU A 226 -30.01 -7.72 24.95
N ALA A 227 -30.85 -7.17 25.82
CA ALA A 227 -32.23 -7.62 25.98
C ALA A 227 -33.20 -7.01 24.95
N SER A 228 -32.86 -5.85 24.37
CA SER A 228 -33.76 -5.07 23.51
C SER A 228 -33.37 -5.07 22.04
N ASP A 229 -32.09 -5.22 21.71
CA ASP A 229 -31.57 -5.14 20.34
C ASP A 229 -30.32 -6.03 20.15
N ALA A 230 -30.45 -7.32 20.49
CA ALA A 230 -29.35 -8.27 20.42
C ALA A 230 -28.72 -8.37 19.02
N GLY A 231 -29.50 -8.10 17.96
CA GLY A 231 -29.04 -8.08 16.57
C GLY A 231 -27.99 -7.01 16.30
N LYS A 232 -28.19 -5.77 16.80
CA LYS A 232 -27.16 -4.72 16.67
C LYS A 232 -25.94 -4.98 17.55
N VAL A 233 -26.15 -5.58 18.72
CA VAL A 233 -25.05 -5.94 19.63
C VAL A 233 -24.05 -6.91 18.99
N ILE A 234 -24.50 -7.81 18.09
CA ILE A 234 -23.60 -8.69 17.32
C ILE A 234 -22.57 -7.89 16.54
N TYR A 235 -22.99 -6.86 15.81
CA TYR A 235 -22.07 -6.04 15.03
C TYR A 235 -21.09 -5.28 15.94
N ASP A 236 -21.60 -4.61 16.97
CA ASP A 236 -20.76 -3.82 17.87
C ASP A 236 -19.75 -4.70 18.63
N VAL A 237 -20.13 -5.92 19.04
CA VAL A 237 -19.22 -6.83 19.73
C VAL A 237 -18.18 -7.42 18.77
N PHE A 238 -18.61 -8.07 17.68
CA PHE A 238 -17.70 -8.88 16.86
C PHE A 238 -16.96 -8.09 15.77
N LEU A 239 -17.50 -6.94 15.32
CA LEU A 239 -16.87 -6.14 14.25
C LEU A 239 -16.21 -4.87 14.77
N ARG A 240 -16.47 -4.45 16.02
CA ARG A 240 -15.86 -3.25 16.61
C ARG A 240 -15.09 -3.55 17.89
N LEU A 241 -15.77 -4.01 18.94
CA LEU A 241 -15.17 -4.17 20.27
C LEU A 241 -14.07 -5.24 20.29
N VAL A 242 -14.35 -6.45 19.80
CA VAL A 242 -13.37 -7.56 19.81
C VAL A 242 -12.15 -7.23 18.95
N PRO A 243 -12.27 -6.81 17.68
CA PRO A 243 -11.09 -6.43 16.88
C PRO A 243 -10.28 -5.30 17.51
N LYS A 244 -10.94 -4.28 18.07
CA LYS A 244 -10.27 -3.13 18.68
C LYS A 244 -9.53 -3.50 19.97
N HIS A 245 -10.12 -4.36 20.80
CA HIS A 245 -9.51 -4.88 22.03
C HIS A 245 -8.31 -5.79 21.75
N LEU A 246 -8.40 -6.65 20.74
CA LEU A 246 -7.29 -7.53 20.34
C LEU A 246 -6.17 -6.75 19.67
N ALA A 247 -6.48 -5.67 18.94
CA ALA A 247 -5.46 -4.83 18.29
C ALA A 247 -4.51 -4.13 19.26
N ILE A 248 -4.90 -3.95 20.54
CA ILE A 248 -4.05 -3.35 21.59
C ILE A 248 -3.47 -4.38 22.56
N ALA A 249 -3.76 -5.68 22.35
CA ALA A 249 -3.41 -6.73 23.29
C ALA A 249 -1.89 -6.88 23.46
N PRO A 250 -1.42 -7.36 24.62
CA PRO A 250 -0.03 -7.80 24.75
C PRO A 250 0.33 -8.80 23.66
N PRO A 251 1.59 -8.84 23.19
CA PRO A 251 1.98 -9.73 22.11
C PRO A 251 1.85 -11.20 22.49
N THR A 252 1.70 -12.04 21.47
CA THR A 252 1.88 -13.49 21.57
C THR A 252 3.24 -13.81 22.20
N GLY A 253 3.30 -14.86 23.02
CA GLY A 253 4.49 -15.21 23.79
C GLY A 253 4.66 -14.45 25.11
N SER A 254 3.90 -13.38 25.35
CA SER A 254 3.86 -12.71 26.65
C SER A 254 3.14 -13.55 27.72
N ALA A 255 3.22 -13.11 28.99
CA ALA A 255 2.52 -13.74 30.10
C ALA A 255 0.98 -13.57 30.03
N TRP A 256 0.50 -12.64 29.21
CA TRP A 256 -0.92 -12.25 29.14
C TRP A 256 -1.57 -12.82 27.89
N LYS A 257 -2.52 -13.73 28.10
CA LYS A 257 -3.30 -14.38 27.03
C LYS A 257 -4.75 -13.90 27.07
N THR A 258 -5.30 -13.58 25.90
CA THR A 258 -6.72 -13.24 25.80
C THR A 258 -7.60 -14.45 26.18
N LYS A 259 -8.72 -14.17 26.83
CA LYS A 259 -9.78 -15.12 27.18
C LYS A 259 -10.84 -15.20 26.08
N ILE A 260 -10.75 -14.37 25.05
CA ILE A 260 -11.63 -14.40 23.88
C ILE A 260 -11.20 -15.58 23.02
N SER A 261 -12.15 -16.48 22.73
CA SER A 261 -11.87 -17.66 21.91
C SER A 261 -11.73 -17.32 20.43
N LYS A 262 -10.86 -18.06 19.73
CA LYS A 262 -10.52 -17.83 18.32
C LYS A 262 -11.73 -17.85 17.38
N GLU A 263 -12.71 -18.71 17.67
CA GLU A 263 -13.95 -18.83 16.90
C GLU A 263 -14.71 -17.51 16.74
N TYR A 264 -14.57 -16.58 17.71
CA TYR A 264 -15.19 -15.26 17.69
C TYR A 264 -14.44 -14.23 16.83
N THR A 265 -13.41 -14.67 16.10
CA THR A 265 -12.64 -13.84 15.16
C THR A 265 -12.56 -14.48 13.77
N THR A 266 -12.86 -15.77 13.67
CA THR A 266 -12.80 -16.58 12.44
C THR A 266 -14.15 -16.64 11.75
N PHE A 267 -14.46 -15.60 10.99
CA PHE A 267 -15.61 -15.50 10.09
C PHE A 267 -15.25 -14.56 8.93
N CYS A 268 -16.10 -14.49 7.91
CA CYS A 268 -15.84 -13.82 6.65
C CYS A 268 -14.54 -14.34 6.01
N ALA A 269 -14.55 -15.59 5.54
CA ALA A 269 -13.34 -16.24 4.99
C ALA A 269 -12.70 -15.47 3.81
N CYS A 270 -13.46 -14.62 3.13
CA CYS A 270 -12.99 -13.73 2.09
C CYS A 270 -12.30 -12.45 2.61
N ASP A 271 -12.37 -12.12 3.89
CA ASP A 271 -11.72 -10.94 4.46
C ASP A 271 -10.31 -11.28 4.95
N LYS A 272 -9.38 -11.42 4.01
CA LYS A 272 -7.97 -11.71 4.27
C LYS A 272 -7.08 -10.55 3.88
N GLY A 273 -6.27 -10.09 4.83
CA GLY A 273 -5.14 -9.22 4.58
C GLY A 273 -3.89 -9.97 4.13
N LYS A 274 -2.82 -9.23 3.85
CA LYS A 274 -1.45 -9.71 3.68
C LYS A 274 -0.60 -8.99 4.74
N PRO A 275 -0.49 -9.56 5.95
CA PRO A 275 0.23 -8.89 7.03
C PRO A 275 1.72 -8.75 6.66
N ASP A 276 2.32 -7.66 7.14
CA ASP A 276 3.76 -7.41 7.14
C ASP A 276 4.12 -6.91 8.54
N ASP A 277 4.36 -7.86 9.43
CA ASP A 277 4.50 -7.66 10.88
C ASP A 277 5.90 -8.03 11.39
N CYS A 278 6.92 -8.02 10.52
CA CYS A 278 8.29 -8.40 10.88
C CYS A 278 8.89 -7.56 12.03
N CYS A 279 8.47 -6.30 12.16
CA CYS A 279 8.87 -5.41 13.26
C CYS A 279 7.93 -5.48 14.48
N GLY A 280 6.93 -6.36 14.46
CA GLY A 280 5.82 -6.44 15.41
C GLY A 280 4.53 -5.81 14.88
N PRO A 281 4.46 -4.48 14.65
CA PRO A 281 3.28 -3.84 14.07
C PRO A 281 3.07 -4.20 12.59
N ASP A 282 1.83 -4.56 12.23
CA ASP A 282 1.45 -4.90 10.86
C ASP A 282 1.34 -3.64 9.97
N VAL A 283 2.28 -3.50 9.02
CA VAL A 283 2.30 -2.45 7.99
C VAL A 283 1.80 -2.92 6.62
N GLY A 284 1.29 -4.16 6.55
CA GLY A 284 0.90 -4.86 5.34
C GLY A 284 -0.43 -4.37 4.75
N GLU A 285 -1.02 -5.21 3.90
CA GLU A 285 -2.37 -4.96 3.38
C GLU A 285 -3.40 -5.50 4.37
N TRP A 286 -3.96 -4.63 5.21
CA TRP A 286 -4.98 -5.04 6.16
C TRP A 286 -6.24 -5.60 5.49
N SER A 287 -6.87 -6.55 6.17
CA SER A 287 -8.25 -6.94 5.92
C SER A 287 -9.19 -5.74 6.06
N LEU A 288 -10.37 -5.78 5.45
CA LEU A 288 -11.37 -4.72 5.61
C LEU A 288 -11.80 -4.56 7.07
N ARG A 289 -11.95 -5.66 7.83
CA ARG A 289 -12.22 -5.57 9.28
C ARG A 289 -11.09 -4.88 10.05
N GLN A 290 -9.83 -5.21 9.74
CA GLN A 290 -8.68 -4.51 10.34
C GLN A 290 -8.67 -3.02 9.98
N ARG A 291 -9.06 -2.64 8.75
CA ARG A 291 -9.18 -1.23 8.34
C ARG A 291 -10.27 -0.46 9.08
N LEU A 292 -11.35 -1.12 9.52
CA LEU A 292 -12.39 -0.49 10.36
C LEU A 292 -11.82 -0.07 11.72
N THR A 293 -10.90 -0.85 12.27
CA THR A 293 -10.18 -0.51 13.51
C THR A 293 -9.07 0.52 13.24
N GLY A 294 -8.41 0.43 12.08
CA GLY A 294 -7.21 1.20 11.78
C GLY A 294 -5.97 0.69 12.53
N PRO A 295 -4.80 1.32 12.32
CA PRO A 295 -3.57 0.95 13.01
C PRO A 295 -3.70 1.30 14.49
N GLN A 296 -3.31 0.38 15.36
CA GLN A 296 -3.24 0.61 16.79
C GLN A 296 -1.85 0.24 17.32
N PRO A 297 -1.29 1.00 18.26
CA PRO A 297 -0.21 0.51 19.10
C PRO A 297 -0.76 -0.55 20.06
N TYR A 298 0.09 -1.50 20.42
CA TYR A 298 -0.29 -2.56 21.35
C TYR A 298 0.66 -2.62 22.54
N LEU A 299 0.24 -3.33 23.58
CA LEU A 299 0.89 -3.38 24.88
C LEU A 299 2.22 -4.15 24.84
N VAL A 300 3.30 -3.46 24.47
CA VAL A 300 4.68 -3.98 24.49
C VAL A 300 5.43 -3.53 25.73
N ASP A 301 6.50 -4.23 26.07
CA ASP A 301 7.43 -3.78 27.10
C ASP A 301 7.96 -2.37 26.74
N PRO A 302 7.94 -1.40 27.67
CA PRO A 302 8.53 -0.08 27.44
C PRO A 302 9.95 -0.10 26.87
N ASN A 303 10.76 -1.10 27.24
CA ASN A 303 12.12 -1.25 26.74
C ASN A 303 12.18 -1.62 25.26
N ASP A 304 11.13 -2.25 24.72
CA ASP A 304 11.06 -2.68 23.32
C ASP A 304 10.50 -1.58 22.40
N TYR A 305 9.88 -0.53 22.96
CA TYR A 305 9.24 0.52 22.19
C TYR A 305 10.19 1.17 21.17
N LEU A 306 11.38 1.63 21.61
CA LEU A 306 12.34 2.25 20.70
C LEU A 306 12.91 1.25 19.69
N THR A 307 13.02 -0.03 20.05
CA THR A 307 13.47 -1.10 19.14
C THR A 307 12.47 -1.29 18.00
N ILE A 308 11.17 -1.33 18.31
CA ILE A 308 10.08 -1.40 17.32
C ILE A 308 10.14 -0.21 16.37
N ILE A 309 10.23 1.00 16.94
CA ILE A 309 10.33 2.24 16.17
C ILE A 309 11.54 2.21 15.22
N CYS A 310 12.71 1.84 15.73
CA CYS A 310 13.93 1.74 14.92
C CYS A 310 13.79 0.72 13.79
N CYS A 311 13.17 -0.44 14.07
CA CYS A 311 12.90 -1.47 13.07
C CYS A 311 11.99 -0.93 11.96
N LEU A 312 10.84 -0.35 12.32
CA LEU A 312 9.88 0.20 11.36
C LEU A 312 10.51 1.28 10.49
N VAL A 313 11.28 2.19 11.09
CA VAL A 313 11.95 3.27 10.37
C VAL A 313 12.97 2.72 9.37
N LYS A 314 13.83 1.81 9.83
CA LYS A 314 14.94 1.27 9.03
C LYS A 314 14.49 0.30 7.94
N GLN A 315 13.57 -0.60 8.27
CA GLN A 315 13.20 -1.73 7.40
C GLN A 315 11.97 -1.47 6.53
N ARG A 316 11.15 -0.46 6.87
CA ARG A 316 9.89 -0.20 6.19
C ARG A 316 9.77 1.24 5.71
N TYR A 317 9.79 2.21 6.62
CA TYR A 317 9.51 3.61 6.27
C TYR A 317 10.55 4.21 5.32
N GLY A 318 11.83 4.16 5.67
CA GLY A 318 12.91 4.68 4.83
C GLY A 318 12.91 4.05 3.42
N PRO A 319 13.00 2.71 3.31
CA PRO A 319 12.96 2.03 2.02
C PRO A 319 11.68 2.30 1.22
N ALA A 320 10.51 2.38 1.85
CA ALA A 320 9.26 2.70 1.15
C ALA A 320 9.22 4.15 0.64
N GLN A 321 9.75 5.10 1.42
CA GLN A 321 9.85 6.50 1.00
C GLN A 321 10.81 6.67 -0.17
N GLU A 322 11.97 6.01 -0.12
CA GLU A 322 12.95 5.99 -1.21
C GLU A 322 12.35 5.38 -2.48
N ALA A 323 11.63 4.26 -2.36
CA ALA A 323 10.97 3.61 -3.48
C ALA A 323 9.90 4.53 -4.12
N LEU A 324 9.07 5.19 -3.31
CA LEU A 324 8.08 6.17 -3.79
C LEU A 324 8.77 7.36 -4.45
N ALA A 325 9.81 7.90 -3.81
CA ALA A 325 10.58 9.02 -4.31
C ALA A 325 11.17 8.74 -5.70
N LYS A 326 11.70 7.53 -5.90
CA LYS A 326 12.20 7.05 -7.19
C LYS A 326 11.09 6.92 -8.23
N ALA A 327 9.97 6.28 -7.89
CA ALA A 327 8.85 6.12 -8.82
C ALA A 327 8.27 7.46 -9.29
N GLU A 328 8.20 8.46 -8.41
CA GLU A 328 7.81 9.82 -8.76
C GLU A 328 8.80 10.51 -9.71
N ALA A 329 10.10 10.29 -9.52
CA ALA A 329 11.13 10.82 -10.40
C ALA A 329 11.04 10.19 -11.79
N ASP A 330 10.88 8.86 -11.85
CA ASP A 330 10.72 8.12 -13.10
C ASP A 330 9.45 8.56 -13.85
N TRP A 331 8.33 8.71 -13.13
CA TRP A 331 7.08 9.26 -13.69
C TRP A 331 7.28 10.65 -14.29
N THR A 332 7.92 11.55 -13.54
CA THR A 332 8.18 12.94 -13.98
C THR A 332 9.08 12.98 -15.21
N SER A 333 10.06 12.08 -15.29
CA SER A 333 10.96 11.96 -16.43
C SER A 333 10.20 11.60 -17.72
N ILE A 334 9.29 10.63 -17.66
CA ILE A 334 8.47 10.23 -18.82
C ILE A 334 7.47 11.33 -19.21
N ASP A 335 6.80 11.95 -18.23
CA ASP A 335 5.89 13.09 -18.48
C ASP A 335 6.62 14.25 -19.19
N THR A 336 7.82 14.59 -18.73
CA THR A 336 8.66 15.62 -19.34
C THR A 336 9.08 15.24 -20.77
N ARG A 337 9.40 13.96 -21.00
CA ARG A 337 9.75 13.45 -22.34
C ARG A 337 8.57 13.56 -23.31
N ILE A 338 7.35 13.24 -22.86
CA ILE A 338 6.13 13.40 -23.65
C ILE A 338 5.90 14.87 -24.02
N LYS A 339 5.99 15.78 -23.04
CA LYS A 339 5.84 17.22 -23.29
C LYS A 339 6.84 17.73 -24.34
N ARG A 340 8.10 17.30 -24.24
CA ARG A 340 9.13 17.66 -25.22
C ARG A 340 8.78 17.20 -26.64
N TYR A 341 8.34 15.95 -26.82
CA TYR A 341 7.94 15.48 -28.15
C TYR A 341 6.72 16.24 -28.68
N ASN A 342 5.75 16.58 -27.81
CA ASN A 342 4.62 17.42 -28.21
C ASN A 342 5.10 18.80 -28.68
N ASP A 343 5.99 19.44 -27.93
CA ASP A 343 6.58 20.74 -28.31
C ASP A 343 7.38 20.65 -29.62
N GLN A 344 8.16 19.58 -29.80
CA GLN A 344 8.91 19.33 -31.04
C GLN A 344 7.97 19.17 -32.23
N ILE A 345 6.90 18.39 -32.11
CA ILE A 345 5.91 18.19 -33.18
C ILE A 345 5.20 19.51 -33.50
N GLU A 346 4.74 20.23 -32.48
CA GLU A 346 4.03 21.50 -32.67
C GLU A 346 4.92 22.55 -33.34
N ASN A 347 6.17 22.69 -32.88
CA ASN A 347 7.12 23.63 -33.45
C ASN A 347 7.54 23.23 -34.87
N ALA A 348 7.82 21.94 -35.10
CA ALA A 348 8.17 21.43 -36.42
C ALA A 348 7.03 21.63 -37.41
N LEU A 349 5.78 21.41 -37.03
CA LEU A 349 4.63 21.65 -37.92
C LEU A 349 4.49 23.14 -38.29
N LYS A 350 4.78 24.05 -37.36
CA LYS A 350 4.76 25.51 -37.62
C LYS A 350 5.91 25.94 -38.53
N SER A 351 7.09 25.33 -38.40
CA SER A 351 8.27 25.70 -39.20
C SER A 351 8.45 24.87 -40.47
N LEU A 352 7.70 23.76 -40.64
CA LEU A 352 7.92 22.76 -41.68
C LEU A 352 8.02 23.35 -43.08
N GLU A 353 7.10 24.23 -43.45
CA GLU A 353 7.11 24.85 -44.78
C GLU A 353 8.36 25.69 -45.00
N LYS A 354 8.75 26.49 -44.01
CA LYS A 354 9.93 27.35 -44.06
C LYS A 354 11.21 26.51 -44.11
N ASP A 355 11.30 25.50 -43.25
CA ASP A 355 12.48 24.64 -43.14
C ASP A 355 12.63 23.77 -44.40
N ALA A 356 11.53 23.22 -44.92
CA ALA A 356 11.52 22.49 -46.19
C ALA A 356 12.00 23.36 -47.35
N LYS A 357 11.47 24.59 -47.47
CA LYS A 357 11.91 25.56 -48.49
C LYS A 357 13.38 25.96 -48.32
N GLY A 358 13.88 26.01 -47.09
CA GLY A 358 15.27 26.35 -46.80
C GLY A 358 16.27 25.22 -47.09
N VAL A 359 15.85 23.96 -46.96
CA VAL A 359 16.69 22.78 -47.21
C VAL A 359 16.75 22.41 -48.69
N ILE A 360 15.69 22.69 -49.46
CA ILE A 360 15.70 22.47 -50.92
C ILE A 360 16.66 23.47 -51.58
N PRO A 361 17.72 23.01 -52.28
CA PRO A 361 18.69 23.91 -52.92
C PRO A 361 18.03 24.82 -53.95
N THR A 362 18.49 26.08 -54.04
CA THR A 362 17.99 27.06 -55.02
C THR A 362 18.30 26.68 -56.47
N VAL A 363 19.34 25.87 -56.69
CA VAL A 363 19.70 25.29 -57.99
C VAL A 363 19.69 23.77 -57.82
N ILE A 364 18.77 23.11 -58.52
CA ILE A 364 18.65 21.65 -58.51
C ILE A 364 19.37 21.12 -59.75
N ASP A 365 20.47 20.40 -59.54
CA ASP A 365 21.09 19.58 -60.58
C ASP A 365 20.44 18.19 -60.59
N CYS A 366 19.45 18.00 -61.47
CA CYS A 366 18.72 16.75 -61.61
C CYS A 366 19.62 15.56 -61.99
N GLY A 367 20.84 15.79 -62.48
CA GLY A 367 21.81 14.72 -62.77
C GLY A 367 22.26 13.94 -61.52
N ASN A 368 22.20 14.55 -60.34
CA ASN A 368 22.55 13.92 -59.06
C ASN A 368 21.43 13.08 -58.44
N TYR A 369 20.22 13.13 -59.02
CA TYR A 369 19.02 12.44 -58.53
C TYR A 369 18.49 11.41 -59.53
N VAL A 370 19.26 11.09 -60.58
CA VAL A 370 18.92 10.01 -61.52
C VAL A 370 19.14 8.67 -60.80
N PRO A 371 18.15 7.77 -60.75
CA PRO A 371 18.34 6.42 -60.22
C PRO A 371 19.44 5.71 -60.99
N ASP A 372 20.29 4.93 -60.32
CA ASP A 372 21.24 4.07 -61.04
C ASP A 372 20.43 3.08 -61.90
N GLU A 373 20.47 3.22 -63.23
CA GLU A 373 19.80 2.30 -64.18
C GLU A 373 20.27 0.83 -64.07
N ALA A 374 21.25 0.54 -63.21
CA ALA A 374 21.78 -0.79 -62.97
C ALA A 374 20.91 -1.66 -62.03
N GLU A 375 20.07 -1.07 -61.16
CA GLU A 375 19.21 -1.85 -60.24
C GLU A 375 17.72 -1.87 -60.65
N SER A 376 17.24 -0.93 -61.46
CA SER A 376 15.86 -0.94 -61.96
C SER A 376 15.55 -2.07 -62.96
N ARG A 377 16.58 -2.78 -63.45
CA ARG A 377 16.42 -3.99 -64.27
C ARG A 377 16.37 -5.31 -63.48
N SER A 378 16.71 -5.33 -62.20
CA SER A 378 16.63 -6.55 -61.36
C SER A 378 15.30 -6.68 -60.63
N SER A 379 14.62 -5.57 -60.31
CA SER A 379 13.32 -5.56 -59.61
C SER A 379 12.09 -5.80 -60.50
N GLN A 380 12.24 -5.81 -61.84
CA GLN A 380 11.20 -6.31 -62.76
C GLN A 380 11.34 -7.82 -63.09
N ARG A 381 12.29 -8.52 -62.46
CA ARG A 381 12.43 -9.98 -62.53
C ARG A 381 12.68 -10.57 -61.13
N GLN A 382 11.71 -10.45 -60.22
CA GLN A 382 11.51 -11.44 -59.16
C GLN A 382 10.09 -11.40 -58.62
#